data_AF-A0A7R7CD82-F1
#
_entry.id   AF-A0A7R7CD82-F1
#
_cell.length_a   1.000
_cell.length_b   1.000
_cell.length_c   1.000
_cell.angle_alpha   90.00
_cell.angle_beta   90.00
_cell.angle_gamma   90.00
#
_symmetry.space_group_name_H-M   'P 1'
#
loop_
_entity.id
_entity.type
_entity.pdbx_description
1 polymer ?
#
loop_
_entity_poly.entity_id
_entity_poly.type
_entity_poly.pdbx_seq_one_letter_code
_entity_poly.pdbx_strand_id
1 'polypeptide(L)'
;MGALDGIRAIDASRVPGGPYRAQILADHGGDVIKVEPPEGHETAARNFNRDALRAILEQALARHQAGEIAEGLITSGVPCASVRDIDAVVADPHTAAREMIVEVDGVRGTASPVRLSGTPATYRRRPPAFAEHTDAILGEIEGAVARQIRNP
;
A
#
# COMPACT_ATOMS: atom_id res chain seq x y z
N MET A 1 -16.86 27.20 4.38
CA MET A 1 -16.57 26.79 3.00
C MET A 1 -15.88 25.44 3.11
N GLY A 2 -16.55 24.36 2.71
CA GLY A 2 -16.04 22.99 2.82
C GLY A 2 -15.02 22.68 1.71
N ALA A 3 -14.26 21.61 1.89
CA ALA A 3 -13.22 21.20 0.93
C ALA A 3 -13.76 20.86 -0.47
N LEU A 4 -15.08 20.64 -0.60
CA LEU A 4 -15.76 20.27 -1.84
C LEU A 4 -16.80 21.30 -2.30
N ASP A 5 -16.76 22.53 -1.77
CA ASP A 5 -17.68 23.60 -2.19
C ASP A 5 -17.59 23.85 -3.71
N GLY A 6 -18.74 23.86 -4.38
CA GLY A 6 -18.85 24.04 -5.84
C GLY A 6 -18.82 22.74 -6.65
N ILE A 7 -18.62 21.59 -6.01
CA ILE A 7 -18.73 20.28 -6.66
C ILE A 7 -20.17 19.76 -6.52
N ARG A 8 -20.80 19.40 -7.64
CA ARG A 8 -22.10 18.71 -7.68
C ARG A 8 -21.91 17.25 -8.09
N ALA A 9 -22.47 16.33 -7.33
CA ALA A 9 -22.40 14.88 -7.59
C ALA A 9 -23.79 14.25 -7.61
N ILE A 10 -24.05 13.39 -8.59
CA ILE A 10 -25.25 12.57 -8.61
C ILE A 10 -24.90 11.22 -7.98
N ASP A 11 -25.52 10.91 -6.85
CA ASP A 11 -25.43 9.61 -6.21
C ASP A 11 -26.53 8.68 -6.74
N ALA A 12 -26.17 7.87 -7.73
CA ALA A 12 -26.99 6.77 -8.24
C ALA A 12 -26.54 5.40 -7.66
N SER A 13 -25.85 5.40 -6.51
CA SER A 13 -25.41 4.17 -5.86
C SER A 13 -26.57 3.42 -5.24
N ARG A 14 -26.57 2.10 -5.42
CA ARG A 14 -27.73 1.23 -5.13
C ARG A 14 -27.54 0.35 -3.89
N VAL A 15 -26.53 0.66 -3.05
CA VAL A 15 -26.05 -0.21 -1.95
C VAL A 15 -25.52 0.60 -0.76
N PRO A 16 -25.51 0.06 0.49
CA PRO A 16 -25.27 0.85 1.72
C PRO A 16 -23.93 1.62 1.79
N GLY A 17 -22.89 1.14 1.11
CA GLY A 17 -21.59 1.84 1.08
C GLY A 17 -21.55 3.06 0.17
N GLY A 18 -22.54 3.22 -0.71
CA GLY A 18 -22.69 4.37 -1.58
C GLY A 18 -23.23 5.62 -0.86
N PRO A 19 -24.33 5.50 -0.07
CA PRO A 19 -24.78 6.54 0.85
C PRO A 19 -23.69 7.05 1.78
N TYR A 20 -22.77 6.20 2.25
CA TYR A 20 -21.67 6.65 3.10
C TYR A 20 -20.67 7.55 2.37
N ARG A 21 -20.34 7.25 1.12
CA ARG A 21 -19.45 8.10 0.29
C ARG A 21 -20.15 9.39 -0.13
N ALA A 22 -21.42 9.29 -0.50
CA ALA A 22 -22.28 10.44 -0.79
C ALA A 22 -22.43 11.36 0.42
N GLN A 23 -22.58 10.77 1.61
CA GLN A 23 -22.62 11.49 2.88
C GLN A 23 -21.29 12.19 3.15
N ILE A 24 -20.15 11.51 3.02
CA ILE A 24 -18.84 12.16 3.19
C ILE A 24 -18.67 13.34 2.20
N LEU A 25 -19.06 13.17 0.94
CA LEU A 25 -19.02 14.27 -0.06
C LEU A 25 -19.89 15.46 0.38
N ALA A 26 -21.11 15.20 0.86
CA ALA A 26 -22.03 16.23 1.34
C ALA A 26 -21.52 16.91 2.63
N ASP A 27 -21.00 16.13 3.58
CA ASP A 27 -20.44 16.62 4.86
C ASP A 27 -19.27 17.59 4.65
N HIS A 28 -18.57 17.48 3.51
CA HIS A 28 -17.44 18.34 3.14
C HIS A 28 -17.81 19.46 2.15
N GLY A 29 -19.11 19.74 1.95
CA GLY A 29 -19.60 20.89 1.19
C GLY A 29 -20.00 20.61 -0.27
N GLY A 30 -19.96 19.35 -0.70
CA GLY A 30 -20.45 18.94 -2.03
C GLY A 30 -21.98 18.94 -2.10
N ASP A 31 -22.53 19.35 -3.24
CA ASP A 31 -23.97 19.26 -3.52
C ASP A 31 -24.30 17.88 -4.09
N VAL A 32 -24.85 16.99 -3.25
CA VAL A 32 -25.10 15.59 -3.60
C VAL A 32 -26.59 15.31 -3.82
N ILE A 33 -26.93 14.87 -5.03
CA ILE A 33 -28.30 14.54 -5.43
C ILE A 33 -28.46 13.02 -5.48
N LYS A 34 -29.26 12.45 -4.58
CA LYS A 34 -29.58 11.02 -4.57
C LYS A 34 -30.67 10.70 -5.60
N VAL A 35 -30.44 9.67 -6.42
CA VAL A 35 -31.44 9.15 -7.37
C VAL A 35 -31.67 7.66 -7.10
N GLU A 36 -32.92 7.30 -6.80
CA GLU A 36 -33.34 5.92 -6.51
C GLU A 36 -34.48 5.47 -7.45
N PRO A 37 -34.56 4.17 -7.82
CA PRO A 37 -35.71 3.62 -8.52
C PRO A 37 -36.95 3.67 -7.62
N PRO A 38 -38.13 3.89 -8.20
CA PRO A 38 -39.38 3.96 -7.44
C PRO A 38 -39.77 2.62 -6.78
N GLU A 39 -39.18 1.49 -7.19
CA GLU A 39 -39.57 0.15 -6.71
C GLU A 39 -38.72 -0.41 -5.53
N GLY A 40 -37.61 0.22 -5.12
CA GLY A 40 -36.72 -0.25 -4.03
C GLY A 40 -35.61 -1.25 -4.47
N HIS A 41 -34.69 -1.64 -3.57
CA HIS A 41 -33.37 -2.22 -3.94
C HIS A 41 -32.97 -3.59 -3.33
N GLU A 42 -32.31 -4.43 -4.17
CA GLU A 42 -31.54 -5.64 -3.78
C GLU A 42 -30.01 -5.39 -3.77
N THR A 43 -29.33 -5.88 -2.73
CA THR A 43 -27.93 -5.56 -2.35
C THR A 43 -26.83 -6.00 -3.34
N ALA A 44 -27.15 -6.77 -4.39
CA ALA A 44 -26.17 -7.34 -5.33
C ALA A 44 -25.64 -6.36 -6.41
N ALA A 45 -26.22 -5.17 -6.55
CA ALA A 45 -25.87 -4.21 -7.62
C ALA A 45 -24.61 -3.34 -7.38
N ARG A 46 -23.71 -3.74 -6.47
CA ARG A 46 -22.61 -2.91 -5.90
C ARG A 46 -21.63 -2.31 -6.92
N ASN A 47 -21.51 -2.88 -8.12
CA ASN A 47 -20.39 -2.58 -9.04
C ASN A 47 -20.80 -2.24 -10.47
N PHE A 48 -22.09 -2.18 -10.81
CA PHE A 48 -22.54 -2.01 -12.20
C PHE A 48 -21.98 -0.75 -12.87
N ASN A 49 -21.78 0.33 -12.11
CA ASN A 49 -21.30 1.61 -12.63
C ASN A 49 -19.87 1.95 -12.18
N ARG A 50 -19.08 0.96 -11.75
CA ARG A 50 -17.72 1.22 -11.22
C ARG A 50 -16.87 1.98 -12.23
N ASP A 51 -16.89 1.59 -13.50
CA ASP A 51 -16.03 2.21 -14.52
C ASP A 51 -16.42 3.66 -14.80
N ALA A 52 -17.73 3.93 -14.90
CA ALA A 52 -18.23 5.29 -15.05
C ALA A 52 -17.89 6.17 -13.84
N LEU A 53 -18.07 5.65 -12.63
CA LEU A 53 -17.69 6.36 -11.39
C LEU A 53 -16.18 6.61 -11.32
N ARG A 54 -15.37 5.62 -11.67
CA ARG A 54 -13.91 5.76 -11.73
C ARG A 54 -13.50 6.89 -12.67
N ALA A 55 -14.06 6.94 -13.88
CA ALA A 55 -13.73 7.99 -14.85
C ALA A 55 -14.03 9.40 -14.31
N ILE A 56 -15.18 9.57 -13.63
CA ILE A 56 -15.55 10.84 -13.00
C ILE A 56 -14.58 11.20 -11.87
N LEU A 57 -14.26 10.24 -11.00
CA LEU A 57 -13.33 10.45 -9.89
C LEU A 57 -11.91 10.77 -10.39
N GLU A 58 -11.41 10.05 -11.40
CA GLU A 58 -10.11 10.34 -12.02
C GLU A 58 -10.08 11.77 -12.56
N GLN A 59 -11.12 12.19 -13.29
CA GLN A 59 -11.20 13.54 -13.83
C GLN A 59 -11.26 14.62 -12.74
N ALA A 60 -12.03 14.38 -11.67
CA ALA A 60 -12.17 15.31 -10.56
C ALA A 60 -10.86 15.42 -9.74
N LEU A 61 -10.23 14.28 -9.46
CA LEU A 61 -9.03 14.21 -8.62
C LEU A 61 -7.74 14.59 -9.36
N ALA A 62 -7.73 14.58 -10.70
CA ALA A 62 -6.55 14.88 -11.52
C ALA A 62 -5.90 16.25 -11.25
N ARG A 63 -6.64 17.19 -10.66
CA ARG A 63 -6.14 18.54 -10.33
C ARG A 63 -5.61 18.68 -8.91
N HIS A 64 -5.61 17.61 -8.14
CA HIS A 64 -5.25 17.63 -6.73
C HIS A 64 -4.02 16.77 -6.45
N GLN A 65 -3.22 17.19 -5.47
CA GLN A 65 -2.11 16.36 -5.00
C GLN A 65 -2.66 15.17 -4.21
N ALA A 66 -2.20 13.97 -4.55
CA ALA A 66 -2.69 12.73 -3.95
C ALA A 66 -2.56 12.70 -2.41
N GLY A 67 -1.49 13.30 -1.88
CA GLY A 67 -1.25 13.39 -0.43
C GLY A 67 -2.31 14.22 0.29
N GLU A 68 -2.69 15.38 -0.25
CA GLU A 68 -3.70 16.27 0.32
C GLU A 68 -5.09 15.60 0.34
N ILE A 69 -5.45 14.94 -0.76
CA ILE A 69 -6.70 14.19 -0.85
C ILE A 69 -6.71 13.03 0.14
N ALA A 70 -5.60 12.28 0.24
CA ALA A 70 -5.51 11.15 1.16
C ALA A 70 -5.63 11.60 2.62
N GLU A 71 -4.96 12.69 3.01
CA GLU A 71 -5.05 13.23 4.37
C GLU A 71 -6.47 13.69 4.73
N GLY A 72 -7.14 14.39 3.81
CA GLY A 72 -8.53 14.78 3.98
C GLY A 72 -9.44 13.56 4.18
N LEU A 73 -9.34 12.58 3.27
CA LEU A 73 -10.14 11.35 3.33
C LEU A 73 -9.88 10.53 4.60
N ILE A 74 -8.63 10.39 5.04
CA ILE A 74 -8.26 9.71 6.30
C ILE A 74 -8.90 10.42 7.49
N THR A 75 -8.85 11.76 7.52
CA THR A 75 -9.48 12.57 8.57
C THR A 75 -10.99 12.36 8.61
N SER A 76 -11.62 12.12 7.45
CA SER A 76 -13.03 11.75 7.32
C SER A 76 -13.32 10.26 7.59
N GLY A 77 -12.34 9.48 8.04
CA GLY A 77 -12.49 8.05 8.38
C GLY A 77 -12.45 7.10 7.18
N VAL A 78 -12.03 7.57 6.00
CA VAL A 78 -11.86 6.73 4.82
C VAL A 78 -10.44 6.12 4.83
N PRO A 79 -10.30 4.78 4.85
CA PRO A 79 -8.99 4.16 4.79
C PRO A 79 -8.43 4.25 3.36
N CYS A 80 -7.51 5.18 3.15
CA CYS A 80 -6.79 5.34 1.90
C CYS A 80 -5.35 5.83 2.14
N ALA A 81 -4.52 5.78 1.11
CA ALA A 81 -3.18 6.35 1.12
C ALA A 81 -2.79 6.78 -0.30
N SER A 82 -1.90 7.77 -0.41
CA SER A 82 -1.25 8.10 -1.67
C SER A 82 -0.30 6.98 -2.10
N VAL A 83 -0.28 6.65 -3.39
CA VAL A 83 0.77 5.79 -3.96
C VAL A 83 2.08 6.57 -4.01
N ARG A 84 3.16 5.97 -3.52
CA ARG A 84 4.49 6.59 -3.44
C ARG A 84 5.51 5.78 -4.23
N ASP A 85 6.50 6.47 -4.78
CA ASP A 85 7.67 5.82 -5.36
C ASP A 85 8.59 5.23 -4.28
N ILE A 86 9.57 4.45 -4.73
CA ILE A 86 10.47 3.72 -3.82
C ILE A 86 11.34 4.69 -3.02
N ASP A 87 11.83 5.77 -3.61
CA ASP A 87 12.71 6.73 -2.92
C ASP A 87 11.97 7.45 -1.79
N ALA A 88 10.72 7.87 -2.04
CA ALA A 88 9.84 8.45 -1.05
C ALA A 88 9.49 7.45 0.07
N VAL A 89 9.25 6.18 -0.26
CA VAL A 89 9.02 5.13 0.75
C VAL A 89 10.25 4.90 1.61
N VAL A 90 11.44 4.87 1.01
CA VAL A 90 12.71 4.67 1.70
C VAL A 90 13.03 5.85 2.63
N ALA A 91 12.70 7.08 2.24
CA ALA A 91 12.91 8.29 3.03
C ALA A 91 11.81 8.56 4.07
N ASP A 92 10.74 7.77 4.10
CA ASP A 92 9.58 8.02 4.94
C ASP A 92 9.90 7.95 6.45
N PRO A 93 9.36 8.86 7.29
CA PRO A 93 9.58 8.82 8.74
C PRO A 93 9.18 7.50 9.41
N HIS A 94 8.13 6.82 8.95
CA HIS A 94 7.77 5.50 9.47
C HIS A 94 8.76 4.42 9.05
N THR A 95 9.32 4.48 7.83
CA THR A 95 10.38 3.57 7.40
C THR A 95 11.62 3.73 8.27
N ALA A 96 12.01 4.96 8.57
CA ALA A 96 13.13 5.27 9.46
C ALA A 96 12.86 4.85 10.91
N ALA A 97 11.71 5.23 11.48
CA ALA A 97 11.33 4.89 12.86
C ALA A 97 11.23 3.38 13.10
N ARG A 98 10.96 2.61 12.04
CA ARG A 98 10.89 1.16 12.07
C ARG A 98 12.17 0.49 11.59
N GLU A 99 13.27 1.22 11.38
CA GLU A 99 14.56 0.68 10.93
C GLU A 99 14.41 -0.31 9.77
N MET A 100 13.60 0.06 8.77
CA MET A 100 13.18 -0.84 7.68
C MET A 100 14.21 -0.98 6.56
N ILE A 101 15.27 -0.18 6.61
CA ILE A 101 16.40 -0.23 5.69
C ILE A 101 17.64 -0.61 6.48
N VAL A 102 18.33 -1.64 6.02
CA VAL A 102 19.56 -2.14 6.64
C VAL A 102 20.70 -2.09 5.64
N GLU A 103 21.89 -1.87 6.15
CA GLU A 103 23.13 -1.91 5.37
C GLU A 103 24.12 -2.82 6.07
N VAL A 104 24.62 -3.83 5.35
CA VAL A 104 25.55 -4.83 5.87
C VAL A 104 26.66 -5.05 4.86
N ASP A 105 27.89 -4.81 5.28
CA ASP A 105 29.10 -4.91 4.44
C ASP A 105 28.94 -4.22 3.07
N GLY A 106 28.35 -3.01 3.07
CA GLY A 106 28.11 -2.21 1.86
C GLY A 106 26.92 -2.65 1.00
N VAL A 107 26.17 -3.67 1.41
CA VAL A 107 24.92 -4.11 0.75
C VAL A 107 23.73 -3.52 1.48
N ARG A 108 22.94 -2.71 0.77
CA ARG A 108 21.70 -2.11 1.27
C ARG A 108 20.51 -2.98 0.91
N GLY A 109 19.61 -3.22 1.87
CA GLY A 109 18.43 -4.06 1.69
C GLY A 109 17.31 -3.72 2.66
N THR A 110 16.20 -4.46 2.54
CA THR A 110 15.05 -4.33 3.43
C THR A 110 15.24 -5.15 4.70
N ALA A 111 14.87 -4.56 5.83
CA ALA A 111 14.82 -5.25 7.11
C ALA A 111 13.59 -6.18 7.18
N SER A 112 13.65 -7.15 8.10
CA SER A 112 12.47 -7.88 8.58
C SER A 112 11.40 -6.90 9.07
N PRO A 113 10.14 -7.02 8.60
CA PRO A 113 9.03 -6.21 9.08
C PRO A 113 8.56 -6.62 10.48
N VAL A 114 9.01 -7.78 10.98
CA VAL A 114 8.59 -8.34 12.28
C VAL A 114 9.53 -7.86 13.39
N ARG A 115 8.95 -7.27 14.45
CA ARG A 115 9.68 -6.80 15.64
C ARG A 115 9.38 -7.70 16.83
N LEU A 116 10.40 -8.38 17.33
CA LEU A 116 10.33 -9.25 18.50
C LEU A 116 11.19 -8.64 19.61
N SER A 117 10.64 -8.45 20.80
CA SER A 117 11.33 -7.82 21.93
C SER A 117 12.45 -8.70 22.51
N GLY A 118 12.27 -10.03 22.54
CA GLY A 118 13.26 -10.96 23.09
C GLY A 118 14.30 -11.47 22.08
N THR A 119 13.95 -11.49 20.79
CA THR A 119 14.77 -12.05 19.71
C THR A 119 14.70 -11.18 18.46
N PRO A 120 15.14 -9.92 18.52
CA PRO A 120 15.12 -9.03 17.37
C PRO A 120 15.96 -9.60 16.22
N ALA A 121 15.56 -9.31 14.99
CA ALA A 121 16.33 -9.71 13.81
C ALA A 121 17.71 -9.02 13.81
N THR A 122 18.77 -9.78 13.53
CA THR A 122 20.14 -9.26 13.43
C THR A 122 20.71 -9.53 12.04
N TYR A 123 21.26 -8.50 11.39
CA TYR A 123 21.83 -8.59 10.05
C TYR A 123 23.35 -8.54 10.16
N ARG A 124 24.01 -9.70 10.06
CA ARG A 124 25.42 -9.85 10.45
C ARG A 124 26.42 -9.95 9.30
N ARG A 125 25.98 -10.41 8.13
CA ARG A 125 26.84 -10.59 6.96
C ARG A 125 26.05 -10.25 5.71
N ARG A 126 26.73 -9.71 4.70
CA ARG A 126 26.15 -9.64 3.35
C ARG A 126 25.77 -11.03 2.83
N PRO A 127 24.85 -11.11 1.85
CA PRO A 127 24.66 -12.33 1.09
C PRO A 127 26.02 -12.84 0.56
N PRO A 128 26.32 -14.14 0.70
CA PRO A 128 27.57 -14.69 0.23
C PRO A 128 27.65 -14.58 -1.29
N ALA A 129 28.85 -14.33 -1.80
CA ALA A 129 29.12 -14.44 -3.22
C ALA A 129 28.99 -15.90 -3.67
N PHE A 130 28.89 -16.10 -4.99
CA PHE A 130 28.90 -17.44 -5.56
C PHE A 130 30.13 -18.22 -5.07
N ALA A 131 29.89 -19.41 -4.52
CA ALA A 131 30.91 -20.32 -3.99
C ALA A 131 31.82 -19.77 -2.88
N GLU A 132 31.47 -18.65 -2.21
CA GLU A 132 32.32 -17.98 -1.20
C GLU A 132 32.79 -18.90 -0.07
N HIS A 133 31.95 -19.86 0.34
CA HIS A 133 32.25 -20.77 1.45
C HIS A 133 32.61 -22.19 1.00
N THR A 134 32.70 -22.45 -0.31
CA THR A 134 32.80 -23.82 -0.84
C THR A 134 34.04 -24.55 -0.32
N ASP A 135 35.22 -23.95 -0.41
CA ASP A 135 36.46 -24.62 0.04
C ASP A 135 36.52 -24.81 1.55
N ALA A 136 36.04 -23.83 2.33
CA ALA A 136 35.96 -23.92 3.78
C ALA A 136 35.10 -25.10 4.22
N ILE A 137 33.89 -25.22 3.66
CA ILE A 137 32.96 -26.31 4.00
C ILE A 137 33.49 -27.65 3.51
N LEU A 138 34.06 -27.73 2.30
CA LEU A 138 34.66 -28.96 1.79
C LEU A 138 35.91 -29.42 2.55
N GLY A 139 36.51 -28.57 3.38
CA GLY A 139 37.54 -28.94 4.35
C GLY A 139 36.97 -29.48 5.67
N GLU A 140 35.73 -29.14 6.00
CA GLU A 140 35.02 -29.61 7.20
C GLU A 140 34.26 -30.92 6.98
N ILE A 141 33.93 -31.26 5.73
CA ILE A 141 33.18 -32.48 5.39
C ILE A 141 34.05 -33.51 4.66
N GLU A 142 34.04 -34.75 5.13
CA GLU A 142 34.70 -35.88 4.47
C GLU A 142 33.73 -36.76 3.68
N GLY A 143 34.24 -37.55 2.72
CA GLY A 143 33.49 -38.63 2.08
C GLY A 143 32.94 -38.34 0.67
N ALA A 144 31.93 -39.13 0.26
CA ALA A 144 31.40 -39.13 -1.11
C ALA A 144 30.77 -37.78 -1.53
N VAL A 145 30.14 -37.07 -0.58
CA VAL A 145 29.51 -35.76 -0.83
C VAL A 145 30.54 -34.71 -1.22
N ALA A 146 31.67 -34.65 -0.51
CA ALA A 146 32.76 -33.72 -0.83
C ALA A 146 33.34 -33.95 -2.23
N ARG A 147 33.47 -35.22 -2.65
CA ARG A 147 33.97 -35.59 -3.98
C ARG A 147 33.01 -35.23 -5.10
N GLN A 148 31.70 -35.42 -4.89
CA GLN A 148 30.68 -35.08 -5.88
C GLN A 148 30.58 -33.58 -6.11
N ILE A 149 30.74 -32.75 -5.07
CA ILE A 149 30.70 -31.28 -5.22
C ILE A 149 31.97 -30.74 -5.91
N ARG A 150 33.14 -31.35 -5.68
CA ARG A 150 34.40 -30.96 -6.35
C ARG A 150 34.45 -31.37 -7.82
N ASN A 151 33.67 -32.36 -8.24
CA ASN A 151 33.72 -32.97 -9.56
C ASN A 151 32.28 -33.17 -10.11
N PRO A 152 31.61 -32.07 -10.51
CA PRO A 152 30.21 -32.08 -10.94
C PRO A 152 29.97 -32.90 -12.23
#